data_AF-A0AA41DXV4-F1
#
_entry.id   AF-A0AA41DXV4-F1
#
_cell.length_a   1.000
_cell.length_b   1.000
_cell.length_c   1.000
_cell.angle_alpha   90.00
_cell.angle_beta   90.00
_cell.angle_gamma   90.00
#
_symmetry.space_group_name_H-M   'P 1'
#
loop_
_entity.id
_entity.type
_entity.pdbx_description
1 polymer ?
#
loop_
_entity_poly.entity_id
_entity_poly.type
_entity_poly.pdbx_seq_one_letter_code
_entity_poly.pdbx_strand_id
1 'polypeptide(L)'
;MATFTHATPERCAQLHRALTAAGLTWSDNGQQNAPQFLAYTVTDSHGRTWRIHPATNFQISPSSPGQIWQASCPALMTTAPVLSARQVAEHIRDTPA
;
A
#
# COMPACT_ATOMS: atom_id res chain seq x y z
N MET A 1 9.19 -12.52 -15.47
CA MET A 1 9.92 -11.91 -14.33
C MET A 1 9.04 -10.83 -13.72
N ALA A 2 8.90 -10.78 -12.39
CA ALA A 2 8.14 -9.74 -11.72
C ALA A 2 8.89 -8.40 -11.80
N THR A 3 8.21 -7.34 -12.21
CA THR A 3 8.77 -5.98 -12.27
C THR A 3 7.91 -4.99 -11.50
N PHE A 4 8.56 -3.91 -11.07
CA PHE A 4 7.98 -2.88 -10.18
C PHE A 4 8.21 -1.46 -10.72
N THR A 5 8.47 -1.31 -12.02
CA THR A 5 8.74 -0.02 -12.67
C THR A 5 7.58 0.98 -12.57
N HIS A 6 6.37 0.50 -12.27
CA HIS A 6 5.18 1.31 -12.04
C HIS A 6 5.18 2.00 -10.65
N ALA A 7 5.95 1.52 -9.68
CA ALA A 7 6.07 2.10 -8.35
C ALA A 7 7.09 3.25 -8.37
N THR A 8 6.76 4.30 -9.12
CA THR A 8 7.59 5.50 -9.26
C THR A 8 7.55 6.35 -7.98
N PRO A 9 8.51 7.26 -7.77
CA PRO A 9 8.48 8.20 -6.64
C PRO A 9 7.16 9.00 -6.55
N GLU A 10 6.55 9.33 -7.68
CA GLU A 10 5.26 10.01 -7.74
C GLU A 10 4.13 9.14 -7.16
N ARG A 11 4.13 7.83 -7.46
CA ARG A 11 3.16 6.89 -6.90
C ARG A 11 3.37 6.67 -5.40
N CYS A 12 4.63 6.61 -4.95
CA CYS A 12 4.97 6.57 -3.54
C CYS A 12 4.44 7.82 -2.82
N ALA A 13 4.66 9.00 -3.39
CA ALA A 13 4.13 10.26 -2.85
C ALA A 13 2.59 10.29 -2.83
N GLN A 14 1.92 9.70 -3.83
CA GLN A 14 0.46 9.55 -3.81
C GLN A 14 -0.02 8.68 -2.65
N LEU A 15 0.68 7.57 -2.36
CA LEU A 15 0.39 6.73 -1.21
C LEU A 15 0.58 7.49 0.10
N HIS A 16 1.72 8.19 0.27
CA HIS A 16 2.00 8.98 1.47
C HIS A 16 0.90 10.02 1.74
N ARG A 17 0.48 10.75 0.70
CA ARG A 17 -0.60 11.73 0.82
C ARG A 17 -1.93 11.07 1.18
N ALA A 18 -2.25 9.93 0.59
CA ALA A 18 -3.49 9.20 0.90
C ALA A 18 -3.53 8.69 2.34
N LEU A 19 -2.43 8.10 2.83
CA LEU A 19 -2.32 7.62 4.22
C LEU A 19 -2.41 8.78 5.22
N THR A 20 -1.72 9.89 4.93
CA THR A 20 -1.77 11.09 5.76
C THR A 20 -3.16 11.71 5.78
N ALA A 21 -3.84 11.80 4.62
CA ALA A 21 -5.19 12.33 4.52
C ALA A 21 -6.23 11.44 5.23
N ALA A 22 -5.99 10.13 5.31
CA ALA A 22 -6.81 9.19 6.06
C ALA A 22 -6.55 9.26 7.58
N GLY A 23 -5.58 10.06 8.04
CA GLY A 23 -5.21 10.18 9.45
C GLY A 23 -4.47 8.95 10.00
N LEU A 24 -3.92 8.11 9.11
CA LEU A 24 -3.19 6.90 9.51
C LEU A 24 -1.76 7.25 9.86
N THR A 25 -1.24 6.62 10.93
CA THR A 25 0.20 6.70 11.25
C THR A 25 0.94 5.75 10.34
N TRP A 26 1.96 6.21 9.61
CA TRP A 26 2.70 5.38 8.68
C TRP A 26 4.19 5.68 8.67
N SER A 27 4.98 4.69 8.27
CA SER A 27 6.42 4.77 8.06
C SER A 27 6.83 3.92 6.87
N ASP A 28 7.84 4.35 6.12
CA ASP A 28 8.44 3.55 5.06
C ASP A 28 9.82 3.00 5.47
N ASN A 29 10.30 2.00 4.75
CA ASN A 29 11.60 1.36 5.03
C ASN A 29 12.80 2.03 4.32
N GLY A 30 12.62 3.23 3.76
CA GLY A 30 13.64 3.99 3.05
C GLY A 30 14.01 3.45 1.66
N GLN A 31 13.38 2.36 1.20
CA GLN A 31 13.74 1.67 -0.05
C GLN A 31 13.00 2.23 -1.28
N GLN A 32 12.72 3.53 -1.31
CA GLN A 32 12.01 4.18 -2.42
C GLN A 32 12.74 4.06 -3.77
N ASN A 33 14.06 3.82 -3.74
CA ASN A 33 14.89 3.58 -4.93
C ASN A 33 14.94 2.09 -5.35
N ALA A 34 14.42 1.18 -4.53
CA ALA A 34 14.40 -0.26 -4.80
C ALA A 34 12.98 -0.80 -4.61
N PRO A 35 12.09 -0.61 -5.61
CA PRO A 35 10.67 -0.90 -5.47
C PRO A 35 10.36 -2.36 -5.09
N GLN A 36 11.21 -3.33 -5.48
CA GLN A 36 11.03 -4.72 -5.09
C GLN A 36 11.16 -4.97 -3.57
N PHE A 37 11.81 -4.06 -2.85
CA PHE A 37 11.97 -4.11 -1.38
C PHE A 37 11.11 -3.06 -0.68
N LEU A 38 10.36 -2.25 -1.41
CA LEU A 38 9.59 -1.17 -0.83
C LEU A 38 8.50 -1.73 0.09
N ALA A 39 8.47 -1.20 1.31
CA ALA A 39 7.50 -1.60 2.32
C ALA A 39 7.07 -0.39 3.12
N TYR A 40 5.77 -0.26 3.29
CA TYR A 40 5.15 0.70 4.19
C TYR A 40 4.53 -0.03 5.36
N THR A 41 4.79 0.47 6.55
CA THR A 41 4.14 0.04 7.78
C THR A 41 3.14 1.11 8.16
N VAL A 42 1.89 0.71 8.37
CA VAL A 42 0.80 1.61 8.73
C VAL A 42 0.13 1.09 10.00
N THR A 43 -0.09 1.95 10.97
CA THR A 43 -0.83 1.65 12.19
C THR A 43 -2.22 2.24 12.07
N ASP A 44 -3.24 1.38 12.14
CA ASP A 44 -4.64 1.81 12.14
C ASP A 44 -5.07 2.34 13.52
N SER A 45 -6.29 2.89 13.60
CA SER A 45 -6.86 3.44 14.84
C SER A 45 -7.06 2.39 15.94
N HIS A 46 -7.03 1.09 15.60
CA HIS A 46 -7.16 -0.01 16.53
C HIS A 46 -5.79 -0.53 17.02
N GLY A 47 -4.69 0.13 16.61
CA GLY A 47 -3.33 -0.28 16.96
C GLY A 47 -2.82 -1.48 16.17
N ARG A 48 -3.51 -1.89 15.09
CA ARG A 48 -3.07 -3.00 14.24
C ARG A 48 -2.12 -2.49 13.18
N THR A 49 -1.11 -3.31 12.90
CA THR A 49 -0.09 -3.01 11.91
C THR A 49 -0.45 -3.61 10.56
N TRP A 50 -0.48 -2.76 9.55
CA TRP A 50 -0.66 -3.09 8.15
C TRP A 50 0.66 -2.94 7.41
N ARG A 51 0.94 -3.86 6.50
CA ARG A 51 2.07 -3.80 5.58
C ARG A 51 1.56 -3.55 4.17
N ILE A 52 2.06 -2.51 3.52
CA ILE A 52 1.73 -2.19 2.13
C ILE A 52 2.98 -2.37 1.28
N HIS A 53 2.83 -3.07 0.17
CA HIS A 53 3.88 -3.30 -0.81
C HIS A 53 3.36 -2.99 -2.21
N PRO A 54 4.24 -2.61 -3.14
CA PRO A 54 3.86 -2.54 -4.54
C PRO A 54 3.54 -3.95 -5.05
N ALA A 55 2.46 -4.07 -5.81
CA ALA A 55 2.06 -5.28 -6.48
C ALA A 55 3.04 -5.59 -7.62
N THR A 56 3.18 -6.86 -7.98
CA THR A 56 3.93 -7.22 -9.18
C THR A 56 3.18 -6.80 -10.44
N ASN A 57 3.89 -6.55 -11.53
CA ASN A 57 3.28 -6.24 -12.84
C ASN A 57 2.20 -7.23 -13.30
N PHE A 58 2.28 -8.50 -12.89
CA PHE A 58 1.29 -9.53 -13.23
C PHE A 58 -0.03 -9.40 -12.46
N GLN A 59 -0.02 -8.68 -11.33
CA GLN A 59 -1.21 -8.48 -10.49
C GLN A 59 -1.95 -7.19 -10.84
N ILE A 60 -1.39 -6.33 -11.70
CA ILE A 60 -1.96 -5.03 -12.06
C ILE A 60 -2.88 -5.22 -13.27
N SER A 61 -4.14 -4.83 -13.11
CA SER A 61 -5.09 -4.86 -14.23
C SER A 61 -4.76 -3.76 -15.26
N PRO A 62 -4.73 -4.07 -16.57
CA PRO A 62 -4.59 -3.07 -17.62
C PRO A 62 -5.69 -2.01 -17.59
N SER A 63 -6.89 -2.37 -17.12
CA SER A 63 -8.03 -1.45 -17.00
C SER A 63 -7.91 -0.48 -15.82
N SER A 64 -6.93 -0.66 -14.93
CA SER A 64 -6.76 0.16 -13.73
C SER A 64 -5.28 0.29 -13.35
N PRO A 65 -4.47 0.99 -14.16
CA PRO A 65 -3.02 1.07 -13.98
C PRO A 65 -2.58 1.84 -12.72
N GLY A 66 -3.52 2.50 -12.03
CA GLY A 66 -3.27 3.15 -10.74
C GLY A 66 -3.45 2.24 -9.53
N GLN A 67 -3.96 1.01 -9.71
CA GLN A 67 -4.09 0.02 -8.65
C GLN A 67 -2.82 -0.81 -8.61
N ILE A 68 -1.90 -0.41 -7.73
CA ILE A 68 -0.56 -1.00 -7.65
C ILE A 68 -0.17 -1.35 -6.22
N TRP A 69 -1.04 -1.12 -5.23
CA TRP A 69 -0.71 -1.27 -3.84
C TRP A 69 -1.47 -2.45 -3.25
N GLN A 70 -0.76 -3.34 -2.58
CA GLN A 70 -1.36 -4.45 -1.84
C GLN A 70 -1.10 -4.25 -0.36
N ALA A 71 -2.16 -4.26 0.43
CA ALA A 71 -2.09 -4.16 1.89
C ALA A 71 -2.35 -5.53 2.52
N SER A 72 -1.65 -5.83 3.61
CA SER A 72 -1.86 -7.05 4.40
C SER A 72 -1.81 -6.72 5.88
N CYS A 73 -2.68 -7.35 6.66
CA CYS A 73 -2.70 -7.24 8.12
C CYS A 73 -2.49 -8.61 8.74
N PRO A 74 -1.30 -8.90 9.30
CA PRO A 74 -1.02 -10.17 9.97
C PRO A 74 -1.96 -10.44 11.14
N ALA A 75 -2.36 -9.40 11.89
CA ALA A 75 -3.26 -9.53 13.03
C ALA A 75 -4.66 -10.05 12.65
N LEU A 76 -5.12 -9.74 11.43
CA LEU A 76 -6.40 -10.19 10.89
C LEU A 76 -6.28 -11.38 9.93
N MET A 77 -5.04 -11.85 9.69
CA MET A 77 -4.73 -12.81 8.62
C MET A 77 -5.35 -12.43 7.27
N THR A 78 -5.46 -11.13 6.98
CA THR A 78 -6.12 -10.63 5.78
C THR A 78 -5.13 -10.00 4.82
N THR A 79 -5.39 -10.16 3.52
CA THR A 79 -4.66 -9.49 2.45
C THR A 79 -5.67 -8.86 1.51
N ALA A 80 -5.58 -7.55 1.36
CA ALA A 80 -6.42 -6.80 0.46
C ALA A 80 -6.08 -7.14 -1.00
N PRO A 81 -7.04 -6.99 -1.93
CA PRO A 81 -6.72 -6.99 -3.36
C PRO A 81 -5.76 -5.84 -3.70
N VAL A 82 -5.23 -5.85 -4.91
CA VAL A 82 -4.43 -4.73 -5.41
C VAL A 82 -5.35 -3.52 -5.62
N LEU A 83 -5.03 -2.43 -4.94
CA LEU A 83 -5.85 -1.23 -4.84
C LEU A 83 -5.04 0.01 -5.20
N SER A 84 -5.74 1.11 -5.46
CA SER A 84 -5.11 2.42 -5.60
C SER A 84 -4.69 2.98 -4.24
N ALA A 85 -3.77 3.96 -4.24
CA ALA A 85 -3.26 4.58 -3.02
C ALA A 85 -4.39 5.03 -2.06
N ARG A 86 -5.41 5.68 -2.62
CA ARG A 86 -6.59 6.13 -1.88
C ARG A 86 -7.39 4.96 -1.32
N GLN A 87 -7.70 3.97 -2.17
CA GLN A 87 -8.49 2.80 -1.76
C GLN A 87 -7.79 1.98 -0.69
N VAL A 88 -6.46 1.86 -0.71
CA VAL A 88 -5.71 1.19 0.37
C VAL A 88 -5.86 1.95 1.69
N ALA A 89 -5.70 3.27 1.67
CA ALA A 89 -5.82 4.08 2.88
C ALA A 89 -7.25 4.01 3.47
N GLU A 90 -8.26 4.09 2.61
CA GLU A 90 -9.67 3.92 3.00
C GLU A 90 -9.93 2.51 3.54
N HIS A 91 -9.43 1.46 2.87
CA HIS A 91 -9.57 0.08 3.32
C HIS A 91 -8.99 -0.15 4.71
N ILE A 92 -7.78 0.35 4.98
CA ILE A 92 -7.13 0.21 6.29
C ILE A 92 -7.93 0.94 7.37
N ARG A 93 -8.38 2.18 7.09
CA ARG A 93 -9.15 2.99 8.03
C ARG A 93 -10.52 2.38 8.34
N ASP A 94 -11.19 1.84 7.33
CA ASP A 94 -12.57 1.36 7.43
C ASP A 94 -12.64 -0.13 7.83
N THR A 95 -11.49 -0.80 8.03
CA THR A 95 -11.46 -2.21 8.47
C THR A 95 -11.96 -2.32 9.92
N PRO A 96 -13.06 -3.06 10.16
CA PRO A 96 -13.62 -3.21 11.51
C PRO A 96 -12.64 -3.90 12.45
N ALA A 97 -12.77 -3.61 13.76
CA ALA A 97 -11.93 -4.13 14.84
C ALA A 97 -11.88 -5.67 14.88
#